data_AF-A0A382G578-F1
#
_entry.id   AF-A0A382G578-F1
#
_cell.length_a   1.000
_cell.length_b   1.000
_cell.length_c   1.000
_cell.angle_alpha   90.00
_cell.angle_beta   90.00
_cell.angle_gamma   90.00
#
_symmetry.space_group_name_H-M   'P 1'
#
loop_
_entity.id
_entity.type
_entity.pdbx_description
1 polymer ?
#
loop_
_entity_poly.entity_id
_entity_poly.type
_entity_poly.pdbx_seq_one_letter_code
_entity_poly.pdbx_strand_id
1 'polypeptide(L)' 'MLGRKVTILGGGNTAFSVAARLAHMGNSICLLEHPDFMESISEIMVTKTINLEGVLETGP' A
#
# COMPACT_ATOMS: atom_id res chain seq x y z
N MET A 1 -13.20 -5.03 -14.71
CA MET A 1 -13.08 -6.25 -13.87
C MET A 1 -13.31 -5.86 -12.43
N LEU A 2 -14.05 -6.65 -11.63
CA LEU A 2 -14.16 -6.41 -10.19
C LEU A 2 -12.75 -6.54 -9.58
N GLY A 3 -12.30 -5.52 -8.84
CA GLY A 3 -11.00 -5.54 -8.17
C GLY A 3 -10.85 -6.72 -7.21
N ARG A 4 -9.64 -7.24 -7.05
CA ARG A 4 -9.35 -8.33 -6.11
C ARG A 4 -9.16 -7.76 -4.70
N LYS A 5 -9.31 -8.62 -3.68
CA LYS A 5 -8.87 -8.34 -2.32
C LYS A 5 -7.44 -8.85 -2.16
N VAL A 6 -6.53 -7.98 -1.74
CA VAL A 6 -5.10 -8.31 -1.59
C VAL A 6 -4.65 -7.93 -0.18
N THR A 7 -4.02 -8.88 0.50
CA THR A 7 -3.34 -8.62 1.77
C THR A 7 -1.84 -8.53 1.52
N ILE A 8 -1.22 -7.46 2.01
CA ILE A 8 0.22 -7.23 1.98
C ILE A 8 0.72 -7.27 3.43
N LEU A 9 1.74 -8.08 3.66
CA LEU A 9 2.40 -8.20 4.97
C LEU A 9 3.71 -7.40 4.92
N GLY A 10 3.80 -6.40 5.78
CA GLY A 10 4.89 -5.43 5.88
C GLY A 10 4.43 -3.98 5.69
N GLY A 11 5.16 -3.05 6.28
CA GLY A 11 4.92 -1.60 6.32
C GLY A 11 6.12 -0.78 5.83
N GLY A 12 7.05 -1.39 5.11
CA GLY A 12 8.16 -0.68 4.47
C GLY A 12 7.79 -0.06 3.12
N ASN A 13 8.72 0.71 2.54
CA ASN A 13 8.55 1.37 1.24
C ASN A 13 8.06 0.40 0.14
N THR A 14 8.60 -0.82 0.08
CA THR A 14 8.15 -1.83 -0.89
C THR A 14 6.67 -2.19 -0.73
N ALA A 15 6.21 -2.38 0.51
CA ALA A 15 4.81 -2.69 0.79
C ALA A 15 3.91 -1.52 0.35
N PHE A 16 4.30 -0.29 0.66
CA PHE A 16 3.56 0.90 0.25
C PHE A 16 3.54 1.11 -1.27
N SER A 17 4.66 0.93 -1.97
CA SER A 17 4.71 1.05 -3.43
C SER A 17 3.82 0.00 -4.12
N VAL A 18 3.85 -1.25 -3.64
CA VAL A 18 2.99 -2.32 -4.17
C VAL A 18 1.52 -2.05 -3.84
N ALA A 19 1.22 -1.65 -2.60
CA ALA A 19 -0.13 -1.30 -2.17
C ALA A 19 -0.72 -0.17 -3.01
N ALA A 20 0.03 0.91 -3.21
CA ALA A 20 -0.38 2.04 -4.03
C ALA A 20 -0.68 1.62 -5.47
N ARG A 21 0.22 0.82 -6.06
CA ARG A 21 0.05 0.31 -7.43
C ARG A 21 -1.21 -0.55 -7.57
N LEU A 22 -1.39 -1.52 -6.70
CA LEU A 22 -2.52 -2.44 -6.75
C LEU A 22 -3.84 -1.72 -6.45
N ALA A 23 -3.84 -0.77 -5.50
CA ALA A 23 -4.99 0.08 -5.23
C ALA A 23 -5.36 0.93 -6.46
N HIS A 24 -4.37 1.53 -7.13
CA HIS A 24 -4.57 2.29 -8.36
C HIS A 24 -5.18 1.45 -9.49
N MET A 25 -4.83 0.16 -9.58
CA MET A 25 -5.44 -0.79 -10.51
C MET A 25 -6.87 -1.23 -10.12
N GLY A 26 -7.45 -0.64 -9.07
CA GLY A 26 -8.81 -0.88 -8.61
C GLY A 26 -8.96 -2.03 -7.60
N ASN A 27 -7.87 -2.53 -7.02
CA ASN A 27 -7.93 -3.60 -6.01
C ASN A 27 -8.21 -3.04 -4.60
N SER A 28 -8.83 -3.85 -3.75
CA SER A 28 -9.01 -3.56 -2.33
C SER A 28 -7.81 -4.11 -1.55
N ILE A 29 -7.13 -3.22 -0.81
CA ILE A 29 -5.87 -3.55 -0.13
C ILE A 29 -6.05 -3.62 1.38
N CYS A 30 -5.44 -4.63 2.00
CA CYS A 30 -5.27 -4.76 3.43
C CYS A 30 -3.76 -4.81 3.72
N LEU A 31 -3.25 -3.89 4.53
CA LEU A 31 -1.88 -3.89 5.04
C LEU A 31 -1.86 -4.44 6.46
N LEU A 32 -0.96 -5.38 6.71
CA LEU A 32 -0.68 -5.92 8.04
C LEU A 32 0.81 -5.74 8.34
N GLU A 33 1.13 -5.44 9.59
CA GLU A 33 2.50 -5.35 10.05
C GLU A 33 2.63 -6.04 11.41
N HIS A 34 3.82 -6.54 11.70
CA HIS A 34 4.16 -7.07 13.01
C HIS A 34 3.98 -5.99 14.09
N PRO A 35 3.45 -6.35 15.29
CA PRO A 35 3.23 -5.39 16.38
C PRO A 35 4.45 -4.52 16.70
N ASP A 36 5.64 -5.12 16.72
CA ASP A 36 6.89 -4.42 17.02
C ASP A 36 7.29 -3.36 15.98
N PHE A 37 6.67 -3.36 14.80
CA PHE A 37 6.92 -2.40 13.71
C PHE A 37 5.68 -1.55 13.35
N MET A 38 4.65 -1.50 14.22
CA MET A 38 3.41 -0.75 13.96
C MET A 38 3.62 0.71 13.61
N GLU A 39 4.69 1.34 14.10
CA GLU A 39 5.03 2.73 13.78
C GLU A 39 5.08 2.96 12.26
N SER A 40 5.60 1.99 11.50
CA SER A 40 5.74 2.06 10.04
C SER A 40 4.40 2.18 9.29
N ILE A 41 3.30 1.72 9.88
CA ILE A 41 1.95 1.80 9.29
C ILE A 41 1.02 2.75 10.06
N SER A 42 1.50 3.39 11.12
CA SER A 42 0.67 4.19 12.02
C SER A 42 -0.08 5.32 11.30
N GLU A 43 0.60 6.03 10.41
CA GLU A 43 0.03 7.11 9.62
C GLU A 43 -1.07 6.61 8.66
N ILE A 44 -0.78 5.56 7.88
CA ILE A 44 -1.76 5.03 6.93
C ILE A 44 -2.99 4.43 7.61
N MET A 45 -2.86 3.95 8.86
CA MET A 45 -4.02 3.47 9.62
C MET A 45 -5.06 4.59 9.81
N VAL A 46 -4.62 5.84 9.94
CA VAL A 46 -5.48 7.01 10.10
C VAL A 46 -5.87 7.60 8.75
N THR A 47 -4.91 7.86 7.88
CA THR A 47 -5.13 8.61 6.63
C THR A 47 -5.77 7.77 5.53
N LYS A 48 -5.59 6.44 5.57
CA LYS A 48 -5.94 5.50 4.48
C LYS A 48 -5.43 5.92 3.11
N THR A 49 -4.36 6.72 3.08
CA THR A 49 -3.82 7.35 1.87
C THR A 49 -2.35 7.01 1.74
N ILE A 50 -1.91 6.64 0.54
CA ILE A 50 -0.49 6.48 0.20
C ILE A 50 -0.12 7.58 -0.77
N ASN A 51 0.82 8.44 -0.36
CA ASN A 51 1.46 9.40 -1.25
C ASN A 51 2.65 8.70 -1.91
N LEU A 52 2.50 8.35 -3.19
CA LEU A 52 3.58 7.74 -3.96
C LEU A 52 4.23 8.81 -4.86
N GLU A 53 5.45 9.20 -4.51
CA GLU A 53 6.29 10.04 -5.36
C GLU A 53 7.10 9.15 -6.32
N GLY A 54 6.84 9.29 -7.62
CA GLY A 54 7.49 8.48 -8.64
C GLY A 54 6.61 8.29 -9.87
N VAL A 55 7.05 7.43 -10.78
CA VAL A 55 6.30 7.15 -12.02
C VAL A 55 5.50 5.87 -11.86
N LEU A 56 4.17 5.97 -11.83
CA LEU A 56 3.26 4.84 -11.61
C LEU A 56 3.28 3.83 -12.76
N GLU A 57 2.91 4.29 -13.97
CA GLU A 57 2.79 3.44 -15.17
C GLU A 57 3.67 3.90 -16.32
N THR A 58 4.06 5.17 -16.30
CA THR A 58 4.67 5.85 -17.44
C THR A 58 6.14 6.16 -17.17
N GLY A 59 6.83 5.32 -16.39
CA GLY A 59 8.28 5.45 -16.21
C GLY A 59 8.98 5.51 -17.57
N PRO A 60 10.16 6.16 -17.68
CA PRO A 60 10.94 6.08 -18.91
C PRO A 60 11.15 4.63 -19.35
#